data_AF-A0A835Y0K5-F1
#
_entry.id   AF-A0A835Y0K5-F1
#
_cell.length_a   1.000
_cell.length_b   1.000
_cell.length_c   1.000
_cell.angle_alpha   90.00
_cell.angle_beta   90.00
_cell.angle_gamma   90.00
#
_symmetry.space_group_name_H-M   'P 1'
#
loop_
_entity.id
_entity.type
_entity.pdbx_description
1 polymer ?
#
loop_
_entity_poly.entity_id
_entity_poly.type
_entity_poly.pdbx_seq_one_letter_code
_entity_poly.pdbx_strand_id
1 'polypeptide(L)'
;MDEGKVVQAMQALFAAQKASKDAERQRERELAAVKVAAADIELLAAELEYKDRKAAERALRLAGGDLRKALEDYLAGSGVAA
;
A
#
# COMPACT_ATOMS: atom_id res chain seq x y z
N MET A 1 17.69 -16.59 35.90
CA MET A 1 17.53 -15.92 34.59
C MET A 1 18.78 -15.11 34.33
N ASP A 2 19.26 -15.08 33.10
CA ASP A 2 20.52 -14.41 32.74
C ASP A 2 20.19 -12.97 32.33
N GLU A 3 20.31 -12.02 33.27
CA GLU A 3 19.86 -10.63 33.10
C GLU A 3 20.49 -9.95 31.88
N GLY A 4 21.74 -10.29 31.54
CA GLY A 4 22.41 -9.80 30.34
C GLY A 4 21.70 -10.23 29.05
N LYS A 5 21.20 -11.47 28.99
CA LYS A 5 20.46 -11.99 27.82
C LYS A 5 19.09 -11.34 27.69
N VAL A 6 18.44 -11.01 28.82
CA VAL A 6 17.15 -10.32 28.83
C VAL A 6 17.30 -8.89 28.29
N VAL A 7 18.33 -8.17 28.74
CA VAL A 7 18.62 -6.80 28.26
C VAL A 7 18.94 -6.80 26.76
N GLN A 8 19.74 -7.76 26.30
CA GLN A 8 20.11 -7.88 24.89
C GLN A 8 18.90 -8.20 23.99
N ALA A 9 18.01 -9.09 24.46
CA ALA A 9 16.76 -9.39 23.77
C ALA A 9 15.81 -8.17 23.71
N MET A 10 15.70 -7.38 24.79
CA MET A 10 14.91 -6.16 24.80
C MET A 10 15.47 -5.11 23.82
N GLN A 11 16.79 -4.93 23.77
CA GLN A 11 17.43 -4.02 22.81
C GLN A 11 17.17 -4.43 21.36
N ALA A 12 17.26 -5.72 21.05
CA ALA A 12 16.92 -6.25 19.73
C ALA A 12 15.44 -6.00 19.39
N LEU A 13 14.54 -6.17 20.35
CA LEU A 13 13.11 -5.91 20.17
C LEU A 13 12.82 -4.43 19.87
N PHE A 14 13.47 -3.52 20.60
CA PHE A 14 13.34 -2.07 20.36
C PHE A 14 13.88 -1.66 19.00
N ALA A 15 15.03 -2.21 18.58
CA ALA A 15 15.60 -1.98 17.26
C ALA A 15 14.66 -2.46 16.15
N ALA A 16 14.09 -3.66 16.30
CA ALA A 16 13.12 -4.21 15.36
C ALA A 16 11.84 -3.36 15.28
N GLN A 17 11.28 -2.93 16.42
CA GLN A 17 10.10 -2.06 16.44
C GLN A 17 10.36 -0.71 15.75
N LYS A 18 11.54 -0.12 15.97
CA LYS A 18 11.90 1.14 15.34
C LYS A 18 12.01 0.99 13.82
N ALA A 19 12.69 -0.06 13.36
CA ALA A 19 12.82 -0.37 11.94
C ALA A 19 11.45 -0.58 11.27
N SER A 20 10.54 -1.31 11.92
CA SER A 20 9.17 -1.50 11.39
C SER A 20 8.40 -0.20 11.28
N LYS A 21 8.47 0.67 12.30
CA LYS A 21 7.79 1.98 12.28
C LYS A 21 8.35 2.92 11.22
N ASP A 22 9.66 2.90 11.00
CA ASP A 22 10.29 3.74 9.99
C ASP A 22 9.98 3.24 8.57
N ALA A 23 9.91 1.91 8.37
CA ALA A 23 9.46 1.31 7.10
C ALA A 23 7.99 1.62 6.78
N GLU A 24 7.12 1.61 7.78
CA GLU A 24 5.70 1.98 7.64
C GLU A 24 5.56 3.46 7.25
N ARG A 25 6.25 4.37 7.95
CA ARG A 25 6.27 5.80 7.61
C ARG A 25 6.81 6.06 6.20
N GLN A 26 7.78 5.28 5.75
CA GLN A 26 8.33 5.45 4.40
C GLN A 26 7.32 5.01 3.32
N ARG A 27 6.62 3.89 3.53
CA ARG A 27 5.53 3.45 2.64
C ARG A 27 4.40 4.47 2.57
N GLU A 28 4.00 5.05 3.70
CA GLU A 28 2.98 6.10 3.74
C GLU A 28 3.40 7.37 2.99
N ARG A 29 4.68 7.78 3.09
CA ARG A 29 5.23 8.91 2.34
C ARG A 29 5.25 8.65 0.84
N GLU A 30 5.65 7.46 0.45
CA GLU A 30 5.66 7.04 -0.95
C GLU A 30 4.22 7.04 -1.51
N LEU A 31 3.24 6.51 -0.77
CA LEU A 31 1.81 6.55 -1.12
C LEU A 31 1.23 7.97 -1.20
N ALA A 32 1.65 8.88 -0.32
CA ALA A 32 1.18 10.27 -0.30
C ALA A 32 1.80 11.13 -1.43
N ALA A 33 3.00 10.78 -1.89
CA ALA A 33 3.69 11.47 -2.98
C ALA A 33 3.16 11.09 -4.37
N VAL A 34 2.38 10.01 -4.46
CA VAL A 34 1.78 9.53 -5.69
C VAL A 34 0.77 10.56 -6.22
N LYS A 35 1.12 11.16 -7.35
CA LYS A 35 0.20 12.00 -8.12
C LYS A 35 -0.67 11.10 -8.98
N VAL A 36 -1.97 11.13 -8.73
CA VAL A 36 -2.98 10.42 -9.53
C VAL A 36 -3.63 11.38 -10.52
N ALA A 37 -3.74 10.97 -11.77
CA ALA A 37 -4.40 11.77 -12.80
C ALA A 37 -5.93 11.65 -12.68
N ALA A 38 -6.64 12.77 -12.81
CA ALA A 38 -8.10 12.78 -12.78
C ALA A 38 -8.71 11.93 -13.91
N ALA A 39 -8.06 11.90 -15.07
CA ALA A 39 -8.44 11.08 -16.21
C ALA A 39 -8.39 9.57 -15.90
N ASP A 40 -7.34 9.12 -15.19
CA ASP A 40 -7.20 7.71 -14.81
C ASP A 40 -8.27 7.30 -13.79
N ILE A 41 -8.61 8.20 -12.86
CA ILE A 41 -9.70 7.99 -11.89
C ILE A 41 -11.04 7.88 -12.62
N GLU A 42 -11.29 8.74 -13.61
CA GLU A 42 -12.52 8.74 -14.40
C GLU A 42 -12.62 7.50 -15.28
N LEU A 43 -11.53 7.09 -15.92
CA LEU A 43 -11.46 5.87 -16.70
C LEU A 43 -11.76 4.64 -15.84
N LEU A 44 -11.11 4.52 -14.67
CA LEU A 44 -11.36 3.40 -13.76
C LEU A 44 -12.79 3.41 -13.22
N ALA A 45 -13.35 4.57 -12.86
CA ALA A 45 -14.72 4.66 -12.39
C ALA A 45 -15.77 4.38 -13.48
N ALA A 46 -15.42 4.58 -14.75
CA ALA A 46 -16.29 4.31 -15.89
C ALA A 46 -16.23 2.85 -16.36
N GLU A 47 -15.02 2.29 -16.44
CA GLU A 47 -14.77 0.97 -17.05
C GLU A 47 -14.83 -0.18 -16.04
N LEU A 48 -14.53 0.07 -14.77
CA LEU A 48 -14.58 -0.94 -13.71
C LEU A 48 -15.79 -0.73 -12.82
N GLU A 49 -16.30 -1.82 -12.23
CA GLU A 49 -17.44 -1.79 -11.30
C GLU A 49 -17.08 -1.22 -9.91
N TYR A 50 -16.36 -0.11 -9.88
CA TYR A 50 -16.18 0.64 -8.65
C TYR A 50 -17.50 1.30 -8.25
N LYS A 51 -17.91 1.10 -6.99
CA LYS A 51 -19.14 1.68 -6.44
C LYS A 51 -19.18 3.21 -6.51
N ASP A 52 -18.01 3.85 -6.41
CA ASP A 52 -17.87 5.30 -6.49
C ASP A 52 -16.49 5.71 -7.01
N ARG A 53 -16.39 6.97 -7.44
CA ARG A 53 -15.13 7.59 -7.91
C ARG A 53 -14.03 7.54 -6.84
N LYS A 54 -14.40 7.56 -5.55
CA LYS A 54 -13.46 7.49 -4.43
C LYS A 54 -12.78 6.12 -4.33
N ALA A 55 -13.49 5.04 -4.66
CA ALA A 55 -12.94 3.69 -4.70
C ALA A 55 -11.93 3.55 -5.85
N ALA A 56 -12.22 4.10 -7.02
CA ALA A 56 -11.28 4.15 -8.15
C ALA A 56 -9.99 4.93 -7.81
N GLU A 57 -10.15 6.09 -7.18
CA GLU A 57 -9.03 6.91 -6.71
C GLU A 57 -8.17 6.19 -5.64
N ARG A 58 -8.83 5.45 -4.74
CA ARG A 58 -8.14 4.62 -3.75
C ARG A 58 -7.34 3.50 -4.41
N ALA A 59 -7.91 2.82 -5.41
CA ALA A 59 -7.21 1.77 -6.14
C ALA A 59 -5.95 2.29 -6.85
N LEU A 60 -6.05 3.43 -7.53
CA LEU A 60 -4.88 4.08 -8.15
C LEU A 60 -3.81 4.45 -7.14
N ARG A 61 -4.18 5.01 -5.98
CA ARG A 61 -3.19 5.33 -4.94
C ARG A 61 -2.48 4.09 -4.43
N LEU A 62 -3.20 2.99 -4.21
CA LEU A 62 -2.60 1.71 -3.80
C LEU A 62 -1.65 1.15 -4.87
N ALA A 63 -1.97 1.37 -6.15
CA ALA A 63 -1.13 1.02 -7.28
C ALA A 63 0.04 2.00 -7.51
N GLY A 64 0.21 3.03 -6.68
CA GLY A 64 1.27 4.01 -6.85
C GLY A 64 1.04 5.00 -8.00
N GLY A 65 -0.22 5.18 -8.42
CA GLY A 65 -0.62 6.06 -9.51
C GLY A 65 -0.43 5.43 -10.89
N ASP A 66 -0.03 4.17 -10.94
CA ASP A 66 0.09 3.39 -12.16
C ASP A 66 -1.27 2.75 -12.50
N LEU A 67 -1.90 3.27 -13.54
CA LEU A 67 -3.18 2.78 -14.07
C LEU A 67 -3.08 1.30 -14.49
N ARG A 68 -1.97 0.90 -15.12
CA ARG A 68 -1.80 -0.48 -15.58
C ARG A 68 -1.74 -1.43 -14.41
N LYS A 69 -0.94 -1.09 -13.39
CA LYS A 69 -0.86 -1.89 -12.16
C LYS A 69 -2.20 -1.96 -11.44
N ALA A 70 -2.95 -0.86 -11.37
CA ALA A 70 -4.29 -0.83 -10.77
C ALA A 70 -5.26 -1.79 -11.48
N LEU A 71 -5.19 -1.85 -12.82
CA LEU A 71 -5.98 -2.78 -13.63
C LEU A 71 -5.56 -4.24 -13.39
N GLU A 72 -4.25 -4.52 -13.36
CA GLU A 72 -3.71 -5.85 -13.07
C GLU A 72 -4.15 -6.34 -11.68
N ASP A 73 -4.05 -5.49 -10.66
CA ASP A 73 -4.47 -5.80 -9.28
C ASP A 73 -5.99 -6.04 -9.19
N TYR A 74 -6.80 -5.24 -9.90
CA TYR A 74 -8.26 -5.42 -9.94
C TYR A 74 -8.65 -6.75 -10.59
N LEU A 75 -8.04 -7.11 -11.73
CA LEU A 75 -8.32 -8.35 -12.44
C LEU A 75 -7.84 -9.59 -11.67
N ALA A 76 -6.71 -9.48 -10.96
CA ALA A 76 -6.22 -10.53 -10.08
C ALA A 76 -7.17 -10.76 -8.88
N GLY A 77 -7.78 -9.71 -8.34
CA GLY A 77 -8.76 -9.78 -7.24
C GLY A 77 -10.17 -10.17 -7.65
N SER A 78 -10.59 -9.89 -8.90
CA SER A 78 -11.93 -10.21 -9.43
C SER A 78 -12.06 -11.63 -9.98
N GLY A 79 -11.01 -12.45 -9.87
CA GLY A 79 -11.05 -13.86 -10.25
C GLY A 79 -10.76 -14.12 -11.73
N VAL A 80 -10.04 -13.23 -12.42
CA VAL A 80 -9.48 -13.52 -13.76
C VAL A 80 -8.07 -14.12 -13.63
N ALA A 81 -7.93 -15.08 -12.73
CA ALA A 81 -6.76 -15.96 -12.66
C ALA A 81 -7.24 -17.38 -13.00
N ALA A 82 -7.27 -17.68 -14.29
CA ALA A 82 -7.28 -19.02 -14.87
C ALA A 82 -6.29 -19.06 -16.03
#